data_AF-A0A2K3MCY1-F1
#
_entry.id   AF-A0A2K3MCY1-F1
#
_cell.length_a   1.000
_cell.length_b   1.000
_cell.length_c   1.000
_cell.angle_alpha   90.00
_cell.angle_beta   90.00
_cell.angle_gamma   90.00
#
_symmetry.space_group_name_H-M   'P 1'
#
loop_
_entity.id
_entity.type
_entity.pdbx_description
1 polymer ?
#
loop_
_entity_poly.entity_id
_entity_poly.type
_entity_poly.pdbx_seq_one_letter_code
_entity_poly.pdbx_strand_id
1 'polypeptide(L)'
;MTPTTSWFTPKRLLAIFCVINLLNYLDQGAIASNGVNGSKGTCTEGAATCTSGTGIQGDFNLNNFEDGILSSAFMVGLLVASPIFASLAKR
;
A
#
# COMPACT_ATOMS: atom_id res chain seq x y z
N MET A 1 20.67 17.56 -32.25
CA MET A 1 19.32 18.09 -32.00
C MET A 1 18.62 17.13 -31.07
N THR A 2 18.51 17.46 -29.79
CA THR A 2 17.67 16.70 -28.85
C THR A 2 16.21 16.97 -29.22
N PRO A 3 15.38 15.94 -29.46
CA PRO A 3 13.96 16.17 -29.68
C PRO A 3 13.40 16.84 -28.44
N THR A 4 12.95 18.09 -28.57
CA THR A 4 12.22 18.79 -27.53
C THR A 4 10.90 18.07 -27.35
N THR A 5 10.86 17.12 -26.43
CA THR A 5 9.63 16.44 -26.04
C THR A 5 8.73 17.47 -25.35
N SER A 6 7.92 18.15 -26.18
CA SER A 6 6.83 19.07 -25.80
C SER A 6 5.87 18.49 -24.74
N TRP A 7 5.95 17.19 -24.52
CA TRP A 7 5.16 16.45 -23.55
C TRP A 7 5.44 16.82 -22.08
N PHE A 8 6.69 17.12 -21.71
CA PHE A 8 7.09 17.43 -20.33
C PHE A 8 6.98 18.94 -20.04
N THR A 9 5.78 19.49 -20.16
CA THR A 9 5.52 20.84 -19.66
C THR A 9 5.44 20.85 -18.13
N PRO A 10 5.90 21.91 -17.44
CA PRO A 10 5.96 21.95 -15.98
C PRO A 10 4.62 21.64 -15.28
N LYS A 11 3.51 22.10 -15.87
CA LYS A 11 2.15 21.82 -15.38
C LYS A 11 1.78 20.34 -15.47
N ARG A 12 2.15 19.65 -16.56
CA ARG A 12 1.88 18.22 -16.75
C ARG A 12 2.75 17.38 -15.81
N LEU A 13 4.02 17.75 -15.67
CA LEU A 13 4.93 17.07 -14.76
C LEU A 13 4.48 17.22 -13.30
N LEU A 14 4.03 18.42 -12.90
CA LEU A 14 3.45 18.66 -11.58
C LEU A 14 2.21 17.79 -11.34
N ALA A 15 1.28 17.75 -12.31
CA ALA A 15 0.09 16.90 -12.20
C ALA A 15 0.45 15.42 -12.04
N ILE A 16 1.44 14.93 -12.79
CA ILE A 16 1.94 13.54 -12.68
C ILE A 16 2.51 13.29 -11.28
N PHE A 17 3.37 14.18 -10.76
CA PHE A 17 3.92 14.02 -9.41
C PHE A 17 2.86 14.08 -8.31
N CYS A 18 1.84 14.93 -8.45
CA CYS A 18 0.71 14.98 -7.52
C CYS A 18 -0.09 13.67 -7.55
N VAL A 19 -0.34 13.10 -8.73
CA VAL A 19 -1.03 11.80 -8.86
C VAL A 19 -0.20 10.67 -8.24
N ILE A 20 1.11 10.63 -8.48
CA ILE A 20 2.01 9.64 -7.87
C ILE A 20 2.02 9.79 -6.34
N ASN A 21 2.07 11.02 -5.83
CA ASN A 21 2.05 11.26 -4.38
C ASN A 21 0.71 10.83 -3.76
N LEU A 22 -0.41 11.14 -4.43
CA LEU A 22 -1.74 10.72 -4.01
C LEU A 22 -1.84 9.19 -3.97
N LEU A 23 -1.36 8.49 -5.01
CA LEU A 23 -1.36 7.04 -5.08
C LEU A 23 -0.52 6.42 -3.95
N ASN A 24 0.70 6.91 -3.70
CA ASN A 24 1.50 6.44 -2.58
C ASN A 24 0.81 6.64 -1.21
N TYR A 25 0.12 7.76 -1.03
CA TYR A 25 -0.65 8.03 0.19
C TYR A 25 -1.86 7.10 0.31
N LEU A 26 -2.53 6.81 -0.80
CA LEU A 26 -3.65 5.87 -0.83
C LEU A 26 -3.21 4.44 -0.55
N ASP A 27 -2.08 3.99 -1.09
CA ASP A 27 -1.54 2.64 -0.84
C ASP A 27 -1.19 2.46 0.64
N GLN A 28 -0.52 3.44 1.24
CA GLN A 28 -0.20 3.42 2.66
C GLN A 28 -1.46 3.52 3.54
N GLY A 29 -2.41 4.37 3.15
CA GLY A 29 -3.70 4.53 3.83
C GLY A 29 -4.59 3.30 3.71
N ALA A 30 -4.53 2.58 2.59
CA ALA A 30 -5.19 1.30 2.42
C ALA A 30 -4.58 0.30 3.40
N ILE A 31 -3.28 0.05 3.36
CA ILE A 31 -2.63 -0.93 4.26
C ILE A 31 -2.87 -0.60 5.75
N ALA A 32 -2.93 0.68 6.12
CA ALA A 32 -3.21 1.11 7.50
C ALA A 32 -4.71 1.11 7.87
N SER A 33 -5.63 0.88 6.92
CA SER A 33 -7.06 0.98 7.16
C SER A 33 -7.64 -0.32 7.71
N ASN A 34 -8.35 -0.19 8.84
CA ASN A 34 -9.13 -1.27 9.46
C ASN A 34 -10.19 -1.87 8.52
N GLY A 35 -10.55 -1.20 7.42
CA GLY A 35 -11.52 -1.69 6.43
C GLY A 35 -10.97 -2.73 5.46
N VAL A 36 -9.66 -2.72 5.16
CA VAL A 36 -9.00 -3.80 4.39
C VAL A 36 -8.30 -4.79 5.28
N ASN A 37 -7.84 -4.37 6.46
CA ASN A 37 -7.33 -5.29 7.46
C ASN A 37 -8.44 -6.24 7.96
N GLY A 38 -9.61 -5.66 8.24
CA GLY A 38 -10.81 -6.40 8.58
C GLY A 38 -10.74 -7.09 9.95
N SER A 39 -11.44 -8.20 10.12
CA SER A 39 -11.47 -8.93 11.39
C SER A 39 -11.58 -10.44 11.15
N LYS A 40 -10.84 -11.20 11.95
CA LYS A 40 -10.86 -12.67 11.91
C LYS A 40 -12.24 -13.19 12.30
N GLY A 41 -12.81 -14.04 11.44
CA GLY A 41 -14.07 -14.72 11.74
C GLY A 41 -13.88 -15.68 12.90
N THR A 42 -14.68 -15.53 13.96
CA THR A 42 -14.69 -16.45 15.09
C THR A 42 -15.96 -17.30 15.07
N CYS A 43 -15.78 -18.62 15.05
CA CYS A 43 -16.83 -19.58 15.39
C CYS A 43 -16.51 -20.11 16.78
N THR A 44 -17.29 -19.72 17.78
CA THR A 44 -17.15 -20.27 19.13
C THR A 44 -17.76 -21.67 19.16
N GLU A 45 -17.01 -22.69 19.59
CA GLU A 45 -17.55 -24.04 19.75
C GLU A 45 -18.75 -24.01 20.72
N GLY A 46 -19.94 -24.31 20.20
CA GLY A 46 -21.20 -24.32 20.95
C GLY A 46 -22.20 -23.20 20.60
N ALA A 47 -21.83 -22.19 19.82
CA ALA A 47 -22.75 -21.16 19.34
C ALA A 47 -23.18 -21.43 17.88
N ALA A 48 -24.48 -21.39 17.60
CA ALA A 48 -25.08 -21.64 16.27
C ALA A 48 -24.85 -20.50 15.25
N THR A 49 -24.03 -19.51 15.57
CA THR A 49 -23.79 -18.32 14.74
C THR A 49 -22.28 -18.10 14.61
N CYS A 50 -21.78 -18.30 13.39
CA CYS A 50 -20.41 -17.97 13.00
C CYS A 50 -20.35 -16.53 12.50
N THR A 51 -19.38 -15.75 12.99
CA THR A 51 -19.12 -14.41 12.47
C THR A 51 -18.25 -14.53 11.24
N SER A 52 -18.76 -14.15 10.06
CA SER A 52 -17.96 -14.15 8.82
C SER A 52 -16.80 -13.18 8.97
N GLY A 53 -15.58 -13.65 8.71
CA GLY A 53 -14.39 -12.79 8.66
C GLY A 53 -14.52 -11.76 7.54
N THR A 54 -13.97 -10.57 7.76
CA THR A 54 -13.94 -9.49 6.76
C THR A 54 -12.50 -9.07 6.51
N GLY A 55 -12.22 -8.50 5.33
CA GLY A 55 -10.89 -8.01 4.95
C GLY A 55 -9.82 -9.11 4.81
N ILE A 56 -8.57 -8.69 4.72
CA ILE A 56 -7.37 -9.52 4.56
C ILE A 56 -7.15 -10.45 5.76
N GLN A 57 -7.46 -10.02 7.00
CA GLN A 57 -7.42 -10.93 8.15
C GLN A 57 -8.48 -12.04 8.07
N GLY A 58 -9.65 -11.76 7.51
CA GLY A 58 -10.70 -12.77 7.32
C GLY A 58 -10.38 -13.75 6.18
N ASP A 59 -9.88 -13.24 5.05
CA ASP A 59 -9.64 -14.01 3.82
C ASP A 59 -8.35 -14.86 3.91
N PHE A 60 -7.30 -14.30 4.52
CA PHE A 60 -6.03 -15.00 4.73
C PHE A 60 -5.87 -15.58 6.15
N ASN A 61 -6.90 -15.43 7.01
CA ASN A 61 -6.93 -15.91 8.39
C ASN A 61 -5.75 -15.40 9.27
N LEU A 62 -5.21 -14.23 8.94
CA LEU A 62 -3.97 -13.69 9.51
C LEU A 62 -4.14 -13.33 10.99
N ASN A 63 -3.10 -13.56 11.78
CA ASN A 63 -3.01 -13.04 13.14
C ASN A 63 -2.57 -11.57 13.13
N ASN A 64 -2.87 -10.79 14.19
CA ASN A 64 -2.48 -9.37 14.31
C ASN A 64 -0.97 -9.12 14.11
N PHE A 65 -0.15 -10.14 14.35
CA PHE A 65 1.29 -10.10 14.11
C PHE A 65 1.65 -10.13 12.62
N GLU A 66 1.00 -11.00 11.84
CA GLU A 66 1.28 -11.15 10.40
C GLU A 66 0.81 -9.93 9.61
N ASP A 67 -0.32 -9.36 10.02
CA ASP A 67 -0.81 -8.11 9.48
C ASP A 67 0.13 -6.92 9.81
N GLY A 68 0.71 -6.90 11.02
CA GLY A 68 1.79 -5.99 11.38
C GLY A 68 3.06 -6.17 10.53
N ILE A 69 3.41 -7.42 10.17
CA ILE A 69 4.50 -7.71 9.24
C ILE A 69 4.21 -7.13 7.85
N LEU A 70 2.98 -7.23 7.36
CA LEU A 70 2.61 -6.72 6.04
C LEU A 70 2.81 -5.20 5.92
N SER A 71 2.38 -4.44 6.93
CA SER A 71 2.59 -2.98 6.99
C SER A 71 4.07 -2.61 7.12
N SER A 72 4.83 -3.35 7.94
CA SER A 72 6.28 -3.09 8.09
C SER A 72 7.08 -3.41 6.82
N ALA A 73 6.73 -4.48 6.10
CA ALA A 73 7.37 -4.83 4.82
C ALA A 73 7.20 -3.72 3.77
N PHE A 74 6.02 -3.08 3.71
CA PHE A 74 5.77 -1.96 2.82
C PHE A 74 6.65 -0.74 3.15
N MET A 75 6.73 -0.34 4.43
CA MET A 75 7.60 0.77 4.85
C MET A 75 9.07 0.50 4.57
N VAL A 76 9.55 -0.73 4.83
CA VAL A 76 10.93 -1.13 4.52
C VAL A 76 11.18 -1.08 3.00
N GLY A 77 10.20 -1.51 2.20
CA GLY A 77 10.26 -1.41 0.74
C GLY A 77 10.47 0.03 0.24
N LEU A 78 9.71 1.00 0.77
CA LEU A 78 9.88 2.42 0.45
C LEU A 78 11.26 2.96 0.86
N LEU A 79 11.76 2.52 2.02
CA LEU A 79 13.06 2.93 2.54
C LEU A 79 14.22 2.42 1.69
N VAL A 80 14.16 1.17 1.22
CA VAL A 80 15.17 0.56 0.34
C VAL A 80 15.07 1.12 -1.08
N ALA A 81 13.85 1.40 -1.57
CA ALA A 81 13.64 1.97 -2.90
C ALA A 81 14.24 3.38 -3.02
N SER A 82 14.20 4.18 -1.95
CA SER A 82 14.66 5.57 -1.93
C SER A 82 16.11 5.77 -2.42
N PRO A 83 17.14 5.10 -1.85
CA PRO A 83 18.52 5.22 -2.33
C PRO A 83 18.73 4.62 -3.73
N ILE A 84 17.98 3.58 -4.10
CA ILE A 84 18.07 2.95 -5.43
C ILE A 84 17.59 3.93 -6.51
N PHE A 85 16.40 4.51 -6.34
CA PHE A 85 15.88 5.51 -7.27
C PHE A 85 16.75 6.77 -7.30
N ALA A 86 17.29 7.22 -6.16
CA ALA A 86 18.22 8.34 -6.12
C ALA A 86 19.53 8.04 -6.89
N SER A 87 20.01 6.80 -6.86
CA SER A 87 21.19 6.38 -7.63
C SER A 87 20.89 6.27 -9.12
N LEU A 88 19.74 5.70 -9.49
CA LEU A 88 19.30 5.54 -10.88
C LEU A 88 18.99 6.87 -11.55
N ALA A 89 18.37 7.83 -10.84
CA ALA A 89 18.04 9.14 -11.39
C ALA A 89 19.27 10.03 -11.62
N LYS A 90 20.40 9.71 -10.99
CA LYS A 90 21.69 10.37 -11.23
C LYS A 90 22.42 9.87 -12.48
N ARG A 91 22.07 8.68 -12.96
CA ARG A 91 22.58 8.10 -14.21
C ARG A 91 21.70 8.50 -15.38
#